data_AF-A0A7Y9Y050-F1
#
_entry.id   AF-A0A7Y9Y050-F1
#
_cell.length_a   1.000
_cell.length_b   1.000
_cell.length_c   1.000
_cell.angle_alpha   90.00
_cell.angle_beta   90.00
_cell.angle_gamma   90.00
#
_symmetry.space_group_name_H-M   'P 1'
#
loop_
_entity.id
_entity.type
_entity.pdbx_description
1 polymer ?
#
loop_
_entity_poly.entity_id
_entity_poly.type
_entity_poly.pdbx_seq_one_letter_code
_entity_poly.pdbx_strand_id
1 'polypeptide(L)'
;MSQPAARIGDPHICALLPSGAPVAPPCEVTVLTEKRPQARMLDNVFCVPAQVPIVFGSPTVLVGKRPAARMGDPTLCGGAIMMGAFTVLIGMVGVSVPDIGSFAMTMVNMPIEGGDVDPKEMAEAMIGAARDGKPFCEQCMKNR
;
A
#
# COMPACT_ATOMS: atom_id res chain seq x y z
N MET A 1 4.31 -8.91 -5.24
CA MET A 1 5.78 -9.08 -5.38
C MET A 1 6.47 -8.21 -4.34
N SER A 2 7.58 -8.69 -3.76
CA SER A 2 8.40 -7.90 -2.83
C SER A 2 9.34 -6.97 -3.60
N GLN A 3 9.55 -5.75 -3.11
CA GLN A 3 10.44 -4.76 -3.71
C GLN A 3 11.62 -4.45 -2.78
N PRO A 4 12.80 -4.08 -3.32
CA PRO A 4 13.94 -3.65 -2.53
C PRO A 4 13.61 -2.47 -1.60
N ALA A 5 14.08 -2.53 -0.36
CA ALA A 5 13.88 -1.48 0.64
C ALA A 5 14.66 -0.20 0.30
N ALA A 6 14.02 0.97 0.36
CA ALA A 6 14.71 2.25 0.14
C ALA A 6 15.40 2.75 1.41
N ARG A 7 16.58 3.37 1.27
CA ARG A 7 17.38 3.88 2.40
C ARG A 7 17.77 5.33 2.17
N ILE A 8 18.27 5.96 3.23
CA ILE A 8 18.92 7.26 3.12
C ILE A 8 20.01 7.22 2.06
N GLY A 9 20.04 8.20 1.16
CA GLY A 9 21.02 8.30 0.10
C GLY A 9 20.81 7.37 -1.11
N ASP A 10 19.72 6.61 -1.18
CA ASP A 10 19.36 5.94 -2.43
C ASP A 10 18.81 6.98 -3.43
N PRO A 11 19.19 6.91 -4.72
CA PRO A 11 18.77 7.89 -5.72
C PRO A 11 17.27 7.75 -6.03
N HIS A 12 16.60 8.90 -6.16
CA HIS A 12 15.29 8.97 -6.79
C HIS A 12 15.40 9.63 -8.16
N ILE A 13 14.51 9.27 -9.08
CA ILE A 13 14.31 10.00 -10.31
C ILE A 13 13.17 10.98 -10.09
N CYS A 14 13.38 12.25 -10.41
CA CYS A 14 12.32 13.25 -10.39
C CYS A 14 11.86 13.51 -11.83
N ALA A 15 10.55 13.64 -12.03
CA ALA A 15 9.97 13.97 -13.33
C ALA A 15 10.26 15.42 -13.75
N LEU A 16 10.41 16.34 -12.80
CA LEU A 16 10.77 17.74 -13.09
C LEU A 16 12.25 17.89 -13.44
N LEU A 17 13.14 17.12 -12.81
CA LEU A 17 14.58 17.19 -13.07
C LEU A 17 15.21 15.80 -12.85
N PRO A 18 15.67 15.11 -13.90
CA PRO A 18 16.24 13.76 -13.78
C PRO A 18 17.68 13.79 -13.25
N SER A 19 17.89 14.39 -12.07
CA SER A 19 19.22 14.58 -11.45
C SER A 19 19.64 13.44 -10.52
N GLY A 20 18.81 12.39 -10.35
CA GLY A 20 19.19 11.20 -9.56
C GLY A 20 19.43 11.50 -8.08
N ALA A 21 18.80 12.56 -7.54
CA ALA A 21 19.17 13.08 -6.24
C ALA A 21 18.78 12.11 -5.09
N PRO A 22 19.50 12.15 -3.96
CA PRO A 22 19.35 11.15 -2.90
C PRO A 22 18.14 11.38 -1.97
N VAL A 23 17.67 10.32 -1.33
CA VAL A 23 16.81 10.41 -0.13
C VAL A 23 17.53 11.17 0.98
N ALA A 24 16.88 12.17 1.55
CA ALA A 24 17.43 13.10 2.53
C ALA A 24 17.27 12.59 3.99
N PRO A 25 18.11 13.06 4.93
CA PRO A 25 17.85 12.92 6.36
C PRO A 25 16.53 13.62 6.75
N PRO A 26 15.82 13.22 7.83
CA PRO A 26 16.29 12.37 8.93
C PRO A 26 16.07 10.85 8.77
N CYS A 27 15.24 10.37 7.83
CA CYS A 27 14.86 8.95 7.71
C CYS A 27 14.50 8.31 9.08
N GLU A 28 14.43 6.98 9.21
CA GLU A 28 14.35 6.32 10.52
C GLU A 28 15.71 5.81 10.97
N VAL A 29 16.28 6.43 12.01
CA VAL A 29 17.61 6.07 12.53
C VAL A 29 17.64 4.82 13.40
N THR A 30 16.49 4.38 13.93
CA THR A 30 16.40 3.17 14.77
C THR A 30 16.38 1.88 13.95
N VAL A 31 15.89 1.94 12.71
CA VAL A 31 15.78 0.80 11.80
C VAL A 31 16.81 0.96 10.69
N LEU A 32 17.86 0.13 10.76
CA LEU A 32 18.98 0.18 9.83
C LEU A 32 18.89 -0.95 8.81
N THR A 33 18.83 -0.58 7.54
CA THR A 33 18.86 -1.51 6.41
C THR A 33 20.24 -1.42 5.76
N GLU A 34 20.99 -2.51 5.78
CA GLU A 34 22.41 -2.55 5.38
C GLU A 34 23.25 -1.43 6.04
N LYS A 35 23.09 -1.24 7.36
CA LYS A 35 23.79 -0.21 8.17
C LYS A 35 23.44 1.25 7.82
N ARG A 36 22.40 1.50 7.02
CA ARG A 36 21.91 2.84 6.68
C ARG A 36 20.46 3.00 7.18
N PRO A 37 20.06 4.17 7.69
CA PRO A 37 18.67 4.48 8.03
C PRO A 37 17.67 4.11 6.93
N GLN A 38 16.61 3.41 7.31
CA GLN A 38 15.51 3.02 6.42
C GLN A 38 14.62 4.22 6.09
N ALA A 39 14.29 4.39 4.80
CA ALA A 39 13.38 5.43 4.35
C ALA A 39 11.91 4.99 4.52
N ARG A 40 11.04 5.97 4.72
CA ARG A 40 9.61 5.81 5.01
C ARG A 40 8.77 6.79 4.23
N MET A 41 7.47 6.55 4.22
CA MET A 41 6.50 7.53 3.79
C MET A 41 6.67 8.84 4.59
N LEU A 42 6.57 9.97 3.88
CA LEU A 42 6.82 11.32 4.36
C LEU A 42 8.28 11.64 4.71
N ASP A 43 9.24 10.75 4.45
CA ASP A 43 10.64 11.16 4.50
C ASP A 43 10.98 12.03 3.29
N ASN A 44 11.88 12.97 3.50
CA ASN A 44 12.25 13.95 2.48
C ASN A 44 13.23 13.33 1.48
N VAL A 45 13.08 13.74 0.23
CA VAL A 45 14.02 13.44 -0.85
C VAL A 45 14.55 14.76 -1.38
N PHE A 46 15.86 14.82 -1.61
CA PHE A 46 16.45 16.00 -2.22
C PHE A 46 15.96 16.12 -3.66
N CYS A 47 15.07 17.07 -3.93
CA CYS A 47 14.76 17.49 -5.28
C CYS A 47 15.26 18.94 -5.39
N VAL A 48 15.94 19.30 -6.47
CA VAL A 48 16.32 20.71 -6.68
C VAL A 48 15.11 21.38 -7.34
N PRO A 49 14.58 22.52 -6.84
CA PRO A 49 15.11 23.40 -5.79
C PRO A 49 14.62 23.15 -4.35
N ALA A 50 13.67 22.24 -4.11
CA ALA A 50 13.06 22.02 -2.79
C ALA A 50 12.96 20.53 -2.42
N GLN A 51 13.12 20.20 -1.14
CA GLN A 51 12.91 18.83 -0.65
C GLN A 51 11.43 18.44 -0.75
N VAL A 52 11.18 17.24 -1.26
CA VAL A 52 9.82 16.71 -1.44
C VAL A 52 9.63 15.41 -0.67
N PRO A 53 8.45 15.16 -0.09
CA PRO A 53 8.19 13.93 0.64
C PRO A 53 7.95 12.74 -0.30
N ILE A 54 8.23 11.54 0.21
CA ILE A 54 7.78 10.27 -0.38
C ILE A 54 6.27 10.12 -0.09
N VAL A 55 5.47 9.94 -1.15
CA VAL A 55 4.00 9.98 -1.09
C VAL A 55 3.43 8.62 -0.71
N PHE A 56 4.11 7.54 -1.06
CA PHE A 56 3.60 6.19 -0.84
C PHE A 56 4.67 5.27 -0.25
N GLY A 57 4.24 4.23 0.46
CA GLY A 57 5.12 3.22 1.04
C GLY A 57 4.40 1.89 1.16
N SER A 58 5.04 0.91 1.78
CA SER A 58 4.43 -0.40 2.02
C SER A 58 3.27 -0.31 3.03
N PRO A 59 2.08 -0.82 2.69
CA PRO A 59 0.94 -0.84 3.60
C PRO A 59 1.07 -1.89 4.71
N THR A 60 1.98 -2.86 4.59
CA THR A 60 2.12 -3.97 5.55
C THR A 60 3.29 -3.81 6.51
N VAL A 61 4.36 -3.17 6.05
CA VAL A 61 5.59 -3.03 6.82
C VAL A 61 5.70 -1.60 7.32
N LEU A 62 5.61 -1.46 8.64
CA LEU A 62 5.75 -0.18 9.33
C LEU A 62 7.16 -0.05 9.90
N VAL A 63 7.81 1.07 9.60
CA VAL A 63 9.11 1.46 10.12
C VAL A 63 8.90 2.73 10.94
N GLY A 64 9.20 2.70 12.23
CA GLY A 64 8.95 3.84 13.13
C GLY A 64 7.50 4.35 13.08
N LYS A 65 6.52 3.43 13.05
CA LYS A 65 5.07 3.70 12.94
C LYS A 65 4.60 4.35 11.63
N ARG A 66 5.44 4.40 10.59
CA ARG A 66 5.06 4.88 9.26
C ARG A 66 5.31 3.80 8.20
N PRO A 67 4.55 3.80 7.09
CA PRO A 67 4.79 2.88 5.96
C PRO A 67 6.24 2.93 5.46
N ALA A 68 6.86 1.77 5.23
CA ALA A 68 8.25 1.69 4.77
C ALA A 68 8.38 1.99 3.27
N ALA A 69 9.34 2.83 2.87
CA ALA A 69 9.56 3.17 1.46
C ALA A 69 10.42 2.10 0.74
N ARG A 70 10.18 1.95 -0.55
CA ARG A 70 10.74 0.91 -1.43
C ARG A 70 11.10 1.49 -2.79
N MET A 71 11.88 0.72 -3.54
CA MET A 71 12.13 1.00 -4.94
C MET A 71 10.82 1.09 -5.72
N GLY A 72 10.65 2.18 -6.47
CA GLY A 72 9.44 2.46 -7.26
C GLY A 72 8.36 3.24 -6.51
N ASP A 73 8.50 3.50 -5.20
CA ASP A 73 7.51 4.31 -4.49
C ASP A 73 7.57 5.79 -4.98
N PRO A 74 6.41 6.41 -5.27
CA PRO A 74 6.34 7.77 -5.82
C PRO A 74 6.71 8.86 -4.83
N THR A 75 7.35 9.91 -5.35
CA THR A 75 7.64 11.17 -4.65
C THR A 75 6.70 12.28 -5.09
N LEU A 76 6.53 13.33 -4.28
CA LEU A 76 5.57 14.41 -4.58
C LEU A 76 5.89 15.18 -5.86
N CYS A 77 7.16 15.18 -6.30
CA CYS A 77 7.57 15.77 -7.57
C CYS A 77 7.20 14.92 -8.80
N GLY A 78 6.38 13.87 -8.64
CA GLY A 78 5.99 12.95 -9.72
C GLY A 78 7.08 11.97 -10.12
N GLY A 79 8.12 11.86 -9.28
CA GLY A 79 9.23 10.93 -9.44
C GLY A 79 9.01 9.59 -8.74
N ALA A 80 10.03 8.74 -8.74
CA ALA A 80 10.06 7.49 -8.01
C ALA A 80 11.47 7.15 -7.49
N ILE A 81 11.55 6.33 -6.45
CA ILE A 81 12.83 5.84 -5.93
C ILE A 81 13.44 4.83 -6.91
N MET A 82 14.67 5.09 -7.39
CA MET A 82 15.30 4.30 -8.45
C MET A 82 16.03 3.06 -7.93
N MET A 83 16.67 3.17 -6.76
CA MET A 83 17.43 2.08 -6.17
C MET A 83 17.06 1.84 -4.71
N GLY A 84 17.36 0.65 -4.23
CA GLY A 84 17.16 0.23 -2.84
C GLY A 84 18.16 -0.86 -2.44
N ALA A 85 18.04 -1.36 -1.22
CA ALA A 85 18.77 -2.53 -0.73
C ALA A 85 18.17 -3.80 -1.32
N PHE A 86 18.89 -4.45 -2.23
CA PHE A 86 18.46 -5.73 -2.81
C PHE A 86 18.53 -6.90 -1.82
N THR A 87 19.21 -6.74 -0.68
CA THR A 87 19.26 -7.76 0.38
C THR A 87 18.01 -7.78 1.26
N VAL A 88 17.28 -6.67 1.34
CA VAL A 88 16.08 -6.53 2.16
C VAL A 88 14.89 -6.22 1.26
N LEU A 89 14.04 -7.22 1.09
CA LEU A 89 12.86 -7.15 0.23
C LEU A 89 11.61 -6.90 1.08
N ILE A 90 11.01 -5.72 0.91
CA ILE A 90 9.79 -5.34 1.60
C ILE A 90 8.59 -5.77 0.75
N GLY A 91 7.74 -6.59 1.35
CA GLY A 91 6.52 -7.07 0.72
C GLY A 91 5.51 -5.95 0.44
N MET A 92 4.74 -6.13 -0.63
CA MET A 92 3.34 -5.72 -0.64
C MET A 92 2.49 -6.86 -0.09
N VAL A 93 1.24 -6.58 0.28
CA VAL A 93 0.24 -7.64 0.44
C VAL A 93 0.27 -8.47 -0.83
N GLY A 94 0.67 -9.74 -0.71
CA GLY A 94 0.34 -10.74 -1.72
C GLY A 94 -1.17 -10.92 -1.63
N VAL A 95 -1.92 -10.15 -2.41
CA VAL A 95 -3.34 -10.42 -2.62
C VAL A 95 -3.45 -11.69 -3.46
N SER A 96 -3.22 -12.84 -2.83
CA SER A 96 -3.95 -14.04 -3.20
C SER A 96 -5.37 -13.82 -2.68
N VAL A 97 -6.28 -13.39 -3.58
CA VAL A 97 -7.75 -13.51 -3.54
C VAL A 97 -8.37 -13.83 -2.15
N PRO A 98 -9.26 -13.03 -1.50
CA PRO A 98 -10.24 -12.03 -1.97
C PRO A 98 -10.31 -10.74 -1.08
N ASP A 99 -9.29 -10.43 -0.27
CA ASP A 99 -9.38 -9.45 0.84
C ASP A 99 -9.06 -8.00 0.50
N ILE A 100 -9.31 -7.57 -0.74
CA ILE A 100 -9.49 -6.13 -1.02
C ILE A 100 -10.66 -5.59 -0.17
N GLY A 101 -11.55 -6.48 0.26
CA GLY A 101 -12.66 -6.22 1.15
C GLY A 101 -12.30 -5.54 2.48
N SER A 102 -11.13 -5.66 3.10
CA SER A 102 -10.94 -5.07 4.44
C SER A 102 -10.52 -3.59 4.44
N PHE A 103 -9.63 -3.19 3.51
CA PHE A 103 -9.29 -1.78 3.34
C PHE A 103 -10.34 -1.04 2.48
N ALA A 104 -10.97 -1.74 1.52
CA ALA A 104 -12.16 -1.22 0.84
C ALA A 104 -13.37 -1.18 1.77
N MET A 105 -13.63 -2.17 2.66
CA MET A 105 -14.77 -2.12 3.60
C MET A 105 -14.71 -0.92 4.51
N THR A 106 -13.52 -0.48 4.93
CA THR A 106 -13.45 0.73 5.78
C THR A 106 -13.85 2.00 5.01
N MET A 107 -13.75 2.01 3.67
CA MET A 107 -14.25 3.11 2.81
C MET A 107 -15.63 2.86 2.19
N VAL A 108 -16.10 1.61 2.09
CA VAL A 108 -17.46 1.22 1.64
C VAL A 108 -18.47 1.24 2.80
N ASN A 109 -18.00 1.27 4.05
CA ASN A 109 -18.85 1.44 5.23
C ASN A 109 -19.16 2.92 5.55
N MET A 110 -18.91 3.84 4.61
CA MET A 110 -19.65 5.10 4.58
C MET A 110 -21.03 4.79 3.99
N PRO A 111 -22.13 5.06 4.72
CA PRO A 111 -23.46 4.68 4.29
C PRO A 111 -23.80 5.39 2.98
N ILE A 112 -23.79 4.65 1.87
CA ILE A 112 -24.43 5.07 0.63
C ILE A 112 -25.91 4.76 0.81
N GLU A 113 -26.72 5.81 0.96
CA GLU A 113 -28.17 5.70 1.05
C GLU A 113 -28.74 5.13 -0.25
N GLY A 114 -29.34 3.93 -0.19
CA GLY A 114 -30.16 3.36 -1.26
C GLY A 114 -29.76 1.95 -1.66
N GLY A 115 -30.38 0.95 -1.03
CA GLY A 115 -30.31 -0.44 -1.43
C GLY A 115 -30.56 -1.37 -0.25
N ASP A 116 -31.78 -1.91 -0.17
CA ASP A 116 -32.29 -2.75 0.92
C ASP A 116 -31.60 -4.12 0.95
N VAL A 117 -30.32 -4.14 1.36
CA VAL A 117 -29.53 -5.36 1.46
C VAL A 117 -28.95 -5.46 2.85
N ASP A 118 -29.67 -6.17 3.72
CA ASP A 118 -29.19 -6.47 5.07
C ASP A 118 -28.01 -7.46 4.99
N PRO A 119 -26.81 -7.08 5.48
CA PRO A 119 -25.60 -7.91 5.36
C PRO A 119 -25.70 -9.24 6.12
N LYS A 120 -26.64 -9.35 7.08
CA LYS A 120 -26.93 -10.61 7.78
C LYS A 120 -27.64 -11.62 6.89
N GLU A 121 -28.61 -11.18 6.10
CA GLU A 121 -29.35 -12.07 5.20
C GLU A 121 -28.46 -12.58 4.06
N MET A 122 -27.55 -11.71 3.57
CA MET A 122 -26.54 -12.10 2.58
C MET A 122 -25.63 -13.22 3.11
N ALA A 123 -25.19 -13.13 4.37
CA ALA A 123 -24.34 -14.13 4.98
C ALA A 123 -25.05 -15.48 5.16
N GLU A 124 -26.32 -15.46 5.59
CA GLU A 124 -27.12 -16.69 5.74
C GLU A 124 -27.41 -17.37 4.39
N ALA A 125 -27.72 -16.58 3.36
CA ALA A 125 -27.93 -17.08 2.01
C ALA A 125 -26.66 -17.73 1.42
N MET A 126 -25.47 -17.17 1.70
CA MET A 126 -24.20 -17.77 1.28
C MET A 126 -23.92 -19.10 1.99
N ILE A 127 -24.20 -19.21 3.29
CA ILE A 127 -24.00 -20.45 4.06
C ILE A 127 -24.96 -21.55 3.56
N GLY A 128 -26.22 -21.21 3.26
CA GLY A 128 -27.20 -22.14 2.73
C GLY A 128 -26.83 -22.66 1.34
N ALA A 129 -26.45 -21.76 0.43
CA ALA A 129 -26.04 -22.14 -0.93
C ALA A 129 -24.79 -23.04 -0.93
N ALA A 130 -23.84 -22.79 -0.01
CA ALA A 130 -22.66 -23.63 0.17
C ALA A 130 -22.98 -25.05 0.66
N ARG A 131 -24.04 -25.22 1.47
CA ARG A 131 -24.50 -26.55 1.93
C ARG A 131 -25.20 -27.34 0.82
N ASP A 132 -25.98 -26.65 -0.01
CA ASP A 132 -26.79 -27.28 -1.06
C ASP A 132 -26.07 -27.42 -2.41
N GLY A 133 -24.86 -26.87 -2.54
CA GLY A 133 -24.03 -26.96 -3.75
C GLY A 133 -24.62 -26.24 -4.97
N LYS A 134 -25.51 -25.27 -4.77
CA LYS A 134 -26.15 -24.50 -5.86
C LYS A 134 -25.40 -23.19 -6.11
N PRO A 135 -25.29 -22.74 -7.38
CA PRO A 135 -24.70 -21.44 -7.69
C PRO A 135 -25.51 -20.32 -7.04
N PHE A 136 -24.83 -19.43 -6.32
CA PHE A 136 -25.44 -18.32 -5.59
C PHE A 136 -26.07 -17.31 -6.55
N CYS A 137 -27.40 -17.19 -6.52
CA CYS A 137 -28.14 -16.11 -7.15
C CYS A 137 -29.15 -15.54 -6.14
N GLU A 138 -28.80 -14.41 -5.54
CA GLU A 138 -29.60 -13.70 -4.52
C GLU A 138 -31.02 -13.36 -5.05
N GLN A 139 -31.12 -13.04 -6.34
CA GLN A 139 -32.39 -12.72 -7.00
C GLN A 139 -33.33 -13.92 -7.13
N CYS A 140 -32.81 -15.16 -7.16
CA CYS A 140 -33.64 -16.37 -7.20
C CYS A 140 -34.25 -16.73 -5.84
N MET A 141 -33.65 -16.29 -4.72
CA MET A 141 -34.20 -16.50 -3.37
C MET A 141 -35.28 -15.47 -3.00
N LYS A 142 -35.17 -14.22 -3.48
CA LYS A 142 -36.21 -13.19 -3.25
C LYS A 142 -37.57 -13.52 -3.91
N ASN A 143 -37.58 -14.41 -4.91
CA ASN A 143 -38.78 -14.81 -5.66
C ASN A 143 -39.27 -16.24 -5.34
N ARG A 144 -38.94 -16.78 -4.15
CA ARG A 144 -39.40 -18.10 -3.72
C ARG A 144 -40.31 -18.04 -2.50
#